data_AF-S4P5P4-F1
#
_entry.id   AF-S4P5P4-F1
#
_cell.length_a   1.000
_cell.length_b   1.000
_cell.length_c   1.000
_cell.angle_alpha   90.00
_cell.angle_beta   90.00
_cell.angle_gamma   90.00
#
_symmetry.space_group_name_H-M   'P 1'
#
loop_
_entity.id
_entity.type
_entity.pdbx_description
1 polymer ?
#
loop_
_entity_poly.entity_id
_entity_poly.type
_entity_poly.pdbx_seq_one_letter_code
_entity_poly.pdbx_strand_id
1 'polypeptide(L)'
;MDEGTLAFCADGRYLGVAARGLRGKTLYPVVSAVWGHAEITMKYIGGLDPEPLPLMELCRRVIRQRVGRARLRAAASRLSLPPALTAYLLYRAP
;
A
#
# COMPACT_ATOMS: atom_id res chain seq x y z
N MET A 1 9.60 -11.53 7.01
CA MET A 1 9.13 -11.62 5.61
C MET A 1 8.53 -13.00 5.43
N ASP A 2 7.21 -13.09 5.54
CA ASP A 2 6.53 -14.36 5.87
C ASP A 2 6.41 -15.29 4.66
N GLU A 3 5.96 -14.77 3.52
CA GLU A 3 5.90 -15.53 2.25
C GLU A 3 7.28 -15.68 1.60
N GLY A 4 8.25 -14.84 1.97
CA GLY A 4 9.61 -14.88 1.40
C GLY A 4 9.67 -14.47 -0.08
N THR A 5 8.89 -13.45 -0.46
CA THR A 5 8.81 -12.93 -1.84
C THR A 5 9.20 -11.46 -1.92
N LEU A 6 9.82 -11.05 -3.03
CA LEU A 6 10.06 -9.66 -3.39
C LEU A 6 9.20 -9.27 -4.60
N ALA A 7 8.60 -8.09 -4.55
CA ALA A 7 7.78 -7.53 -5.61
C ALA A 7 7.97 -6.01 -5.71
N PHE A 8 7.58 -5.43 -6.83
CA PHE A 8 7.71 -4.00 -7.10
C PHE A 8 6.37 -3.33 -7.35
N CYS A 9 6.33 -2.03 -7.09
CA CYS A 9 5.18 -1.18 -7.37
C CYS A 9 5.66 0.07 -8.11
N ALA A 10 5.00 0.42 -9.21
CA ALA A 10 5.24 1.64 -9.97
C ALA A 10 3.91 2.33 -10.27
N ASP A 11 3.85 3.65 -10.13
CA ASP A 11 2.64 4.46 -10.35
C ASP A 11 1.40 3.95 -9.60
N GLY A 12 1.62 3.42 -8.38
CA GLY A 12 0.56 2.85 -7.55
C GLY A 12 0.00 1.52 -8.05
N ARG A 13 0.68 0.86 -8.99
CA ARG A 13 0.33 -0.47 -9.53
C ARG A 13 1.31 -1.52 -9.06
N TYR A 14 0.77 -2.62 -8.53
CA TYR A 14 1.53 -3.82 -8.19
C TYR A 14 1.97 -4.53 -9.48
N LEU A 15 3.28 -4.82 -9.60
CA LEU A 15 3.88 -5.40 -10.81
C LEU A 15 4.07 -6.93 -10.74
N GLY A 16 3.60 -7.58 -9.67
CA GLY A 16 3.77 -9.03 -9.48
C GLY A 16 5.03 -9.40 -8.70
N VAL A 17 5.16 -10.70 -8.40
CA VAL A 17 6.31 -11.27 -7.68
C VAL A 17 7.51 -11.38 -8.63
N ALA A 18 8.61 -10.73 -8.27
CA ALA A 18 9.86 -10.77 -9.02
C ALA A 18 10.81 -11.87 -8.51
N ALA A 19 10.80 -12.17 -7.20
CA ALA A 19 11.64 -13.21 -6.61
C ALA A 19 10.90 -13.98 -5.50
N ARG A 20 11.28 -15.25 -5.32
CA ARG A 20 10.77 -16.18 -4.29
C ARG A 20 11.95 -16.82 -3.54
N GLY A 21 11.66 -17.53 -2.45
CA GLY A 21 12.68 -18.29 -1.70
C GLY A 21 13.52 -17.44 -0.73
N LEU A 22 12.98 -16.31 -0.28
CA LEU A 22 13.66 -15.40 0.63
C LEU A 22 13.36 -15.65 2.12
N ARG A 23 12.50 -16.64 2.42
CA ARG A 23 12.08 -16.95 3.80
C ARG A 23 13.28 -17.37 4.64
N GLY A 24 13.36 -16.85 5.87
CA GLY A 24 14.44 -17.13 6.81
C GLY A 24 15.78 -16.46 6.51
N LYS A 25 15.87 -15.64 5.45
CA LYS A 25 17.07 -14.86 5.13
C LYS A 25 16.99 -13.46 5.72
N THR A 26 18.13 -12.93 6.17
CA THR A 26 18.28 -11.50 6.47
C THR A 26 18.54 -10.75 5.16
N LEU A 27 17.73 -9.73 4.89
CA LEU A 27 17.82 -8.92 3.67
C LEU A 27 18.03 -7.46 4.05
N TYR A 28 18.72 -6.73 3.18
CA TYR A 28 18.96 -5.29 3.32
C TYR A 28 18.43 -4.57 2.07
N PRO A 29 17.70 -3.44 2.22
CA PRO A 29 17.39 -2.57 1.09
C PRO A 29 18.68 -2.09 0.42
N VAL A 30 18.72 -2.07 -0.91
CA VAL A 30 19.92 -1.70 -1.66
C VAL A 30 19.55 -0.90 -2.92
N VAL A 31 20.43 0.02 -3.29
CA VAL A 31 20.43 0.71 -4.58
C VAL A 31 21.86 0.68 -5.10
N SER A 32 22.02 0.42 -6.40
CA SER A 32 23.29 0.55 -7.11
C SER A 32 23.08 1.55 -8.25
N ALA A 33 23.96 2.54 -8.37
CA ALA A 33 23.88 3.60 -9.37
C ALA A 33 25.25 3.82 -10.01
N VAL A 34 25.26 4.02 -11.31
CA VAL A 34 26.47 4.29 -12.12
C VAL A 34 26.39 5.63 -12.85
N TRP A 35 25.32 6.40 -12.60
CA TRP A 35 25.01 7.62 -13.33
C TRP A 35 25.42 8.86 -12.53
N GLY A 36 26.16 9.77 -13.17
CA GLY A 36 26.55 11.04 -12.57
C GLY A 36 25.33 11.90 -12.22
N HIS A 37 25.32 12.48 -11.03
CA HIS A 37 24.23 13.33 -10.52
C HIS A 37 22.87 12.62 -10.29
N ALA A 38 22.84 11.29 -10.20
CA ALA A 38 21.65 10.60 -9.75
C ALA A 38 21.44 10.84 -8.25
N GLU A 39 20.27 11.37 -7.88
CA GLU A 39 19.84 11.49 -6.49
C GLU A 39 18.74 10.47 -6.21
N ILE A 40 18.95 9.62 -5.21
CA ILE A 40 17.99 8.59 -4.82
C ILE A 40 17.62 8.79 -3.36
N THR A 41 16.33 8.92 -3.09
CA THR A 41 15.78 8.97 -1.72
C THR A 41 15.09 7.65 -1.39
N MET A 42 15.48 7.04 -0.28
CA MET A 42 14.81 5.86 0.26
C MET A 42 13.94 6.27 1.45
N LYS A 43 12.64 5.95 1.39
CA LYS A 43 11.69 6.20 2.47
C LYS A 43 11.07 4.89 2.94
N TYR A 44 11.24 4.58 4.22
CA TYR A 44 10.50 3.48 4.83
C TYR A 44 9.02 3.85 4.93
N ILE A 45 8.15 3.01 4.36
CA ILE A 45 6.70 3.25 4.34
C ILE A 45 6.03 2.57 5.54
N GLY A 46 6.45 1.36 5.89
CA GLY A 46 5.87 0.58 6.99
C GLY A 46 6.13 -0.91 6.85
N GLY A 47 5.72 -1.64 7.88
CA GLY A 47 5.69 -3.10 7.95
C GLY A 47 4.29 -3.56 8.32
N LEU A 48 3.96 -4.80 7.98
CA LEU A 48 2.72 -5.45 8.38
C LEU A 48 3.08 -6.79 9.01
N ASP A 49 2.63 -7.01 10.24
CA ASP A 49 2.79 -8.29 10.91
C ASP A 49 1.89 -9.34 10.24
N PRO A 50 2.27 -10.63 10.25
CA PRO A 50 1.50 -11.73 9.64
C PRO A 50 0.22 -12.08 10.41
N GLU A 51 -0.42 -11.10 11.04
CA GLU A 51 -1.64 -11.26 11.80
C GLU A 51 -2.88 -10.93 10.95
N PRO A 52 -4.05 -11.51 11.27
CA PRO A 52 -5.30 -11.16 10.61
C PRO A 52 -5.58 -9.66 10.74
N LEU A 53 -5.84 -9.01 9.59
CA LEU A 53 -6.24 -7.61 9.58
C LEU A 53 -7.60 -7.42 10.26
N PRO A 54 -7.80 -6.30 11.00
CA PRO A 54 -9.12 -5.96 11.53
C PRO A 54 -10.17 -5.90 10.43
N LEU A 55 -11.41 -6.32 10.74
CA LEU A 55 -12.52 -6.30 9.77
C LEU A 55 -12.70 -4.90 9.14
N MET A 56 -12.49 -3.84 9.92
CA MET A 56 -12.54 -2.47 9.43
C MET A 56 -11.51 -2.18 8.33
N GLU A 57 -10.29 -2.73 8.38
CA GLU A 57 -9.31 -2.54 7.31
C GLU A 57 -9.70 -3.28 6.03
N LEU A 58 -10.19 -4.51 6.19
CA LEU A 58 -10.66 -5.34 5.07
C LEU A 58 -11.86 -4.70 4.35
N CYS A 59 -12.87 -4.24 5.10
CA CYS A 59 -14.02 -3.52 4.56
C CYS A 59 -13.59 -2.27 3.79
N ARG A 60 -12.68 -1.47 4.36
CA ARG A 60 -12.18 -0.26 3.72
C ARG A 60 -11.50 -0.59 2.40
N ARG A 61 -10.64 -1.60 2.39
CA ARG A 61 -9.92 -2.05 1.21
C ARG A 61 -10.88 -2.45 0.09
N VAL A 62 -11.86 -3.30 0.39
CA VAL A 62 -12.85 -3.78 -0.59
C VAL A 62 -13.67 -2.62 -1.16
N ILE A 63 -14.16 -1.71 -0.31
CA ILE A 63 -14.92 -0.55 -0.76
C ILE A 63 -14.08 0.32 -1.71
N ARG A 64 -12.83 0.63 -1.33
CA ARG A 64 -11.94 1.46 -2.14
C ARG A 64 -11.58 0.81 -3.48
N GLN A 65 -11.44 -0.52 -3.52
CA GLN A 65 -11.20 -1.25 -4.75
C GLN A 65 -12.41 -1.22 -5.69
N ARG A 66 -13.62 -1.40 -5.15
CA ARG A 66 -14.86 -1.43 -5.94
C ARG A 66 -15.27 -0.05 -6.44
N VAL A 67 -15.11 1.00 -5.63
CA VAL A 67 -15.45 2.38 -6.00
C VAL A 67 -14.36 2.99 -6.90
N GLY A 68 -13.09 2.67 -6.62
CA GLY A 68 -11.94 3.26 -7.28
C GLY A 68 -11.50 4.58 -6.66
N ARG A 69 -10.18 4.81 -6.56
CA ARG A 69 -9.58 5.99 -5.89
C ARG A 69 -10.09 7.33 -6.44
N ALA A 70 -10.21 7.47 -7.75
CA ALA A 70 -10.62 8.72 -8.39
C ALA A 70 -12.08 9.09 -8.07
N ARG A 71 -12.95 8.08 -7.93
CA ARG A 71 -14.39 8.27 -7.71
C ARG A 71 -14.76 8.34 -6.24
N LEU A 72 -13.86 7.96 -5.33
CA LEU A 72 -14.16 7.80 -3.92
C LEU A 72 -14.65 9.10 -3.26
N ARG A 73 -14.04 10.24 -3.57
CA ARG A 73 -14.49 11.55 -3.05
C ARG A 73 -15.88 11.93 -3.57
N ALA A 74 -16.11 11.78 -4.87
CA ALA A 74 -17.41 12.06 -5.48
C ALA A 74 -18.50 11.10 -5.00
N ALA A 75 -18.16 9.83 -4.75
CA ALA A 75 -19.08 8.86 -4.19
C ALA A 75 -19.45 9.21 -2.74
N ALA A 76 -18.48 9.65 -1.93
CA ALA A 76 -18.73 10.06 -0.55
C ALA A 76 -19.67 11.28 -0.46
N SER A 77 -19.49 12.28 -1.33
CA SER A 77 -20.38 13.44 -1.39
C SER A 77 -21.77 13.09 -1.92
N ARG A 78 -21.86 12.28 -2.99
CA ARG A 78 -23.14 11.87 -3.60
C ARG A 78 -24.02 11.04 -2.65
N LEU A 79 -23.40 10.22 -1.81
CA LEU A 79 -24.09 9.37 -0.83
C LEU A 79 -24.33 10.09 0.51
N SER A 80 -23.92 11.36 0.63
CA SER A 80 -24.03 12.15 1.86
C SER A 80 -23.50 11.39 3.09
N LEU A 81 -22.32 10.76 2.96
CA LEU A 81 -21.77 9.94 4.04
C LEU A 81 -21.41 10.79 5.26
N PRO A 82 -21.73 10.32 6.49
CA PRO A 82 -21.28 10.94 7.72
C PRO A 82 -19.77 11.25 7.73
N PRO A 83 -19.31 12.34 8.37
CA PRO A 83 -17.90 12.73 8.38
C PRO A 83 -16.95 11.61 8.83
N ALA A 84 -17.35 10.83 9.83
CA ALA A 84 -16.58 9.69 10.33
C ALA A 84 -16.35 8.62 9.24
N LEU A 85 -17.39 8.29 8.46
CA LEU A 85 -17.28 7.32 7.36
C LEU A 85 -16.47 7.89 6.19
N THR A 86 -16.59 9.19 5.93
CA THR A 86 -15.76 9.87 4.92
C THR A 86 -14.29 9.86 5.31
N ALA A 87 -13.94 10.17 6.56
CA ALA A 87 -12.57 10.13 7.06
C ALA A 87 -12.00 8.71 6.99
N TYR A 88 -12.76 7.73 7.49
CA TYR A 88 -12.45 6.31 7.41
C TYR A 88 -12.17 5.86 5.97
N LEU A 89 -13.02 6.20 5.01
CA LEU A 89 -12.82 5.79 3.61
C LEU A 89 -11.66 6.53 2.96
N LEU A 90 -11.43 7.80 3.27
CA LEU A 90 -10.39 8.63 2.63
C LEU A 90 -9.00 8.47 3.24
N TYR A 91 -8.83 7.68 4.29
CA TYR A 91 -7.56 7.54 5.02
C TYR A 91 -7.11 8.89 5.61
N ARG A 92 -8.08 9.72 6.01
CA ARG A 92 -7.82 10.89 6.84
C ARG A 92 -7.90 10.39 8.28
N ALA A 93 -6.79 10.42 9.00
CA ALA A 93 -6.84 10.25 10.45
C ALA A 93 -7.82 11.29 11.04
N PRO A 94 -8.47 10.99 12.18
CA PRO A 94 -9.16 12.04 12.93
C PRO A 94 -8.21 13.23 13.21
#